data_AF-A0A2S9G6Z4-F1
#
_entry.id   AF-A0A2S9G6Z4-F1
#
_cell.length_a   1.000
_cell.length_b   1.000
_cell.length_c   1.000
_cell.angle_alpha   90.00
_cell.angle_beta   90.00
_cell.angle_gamma   90.00
#
_symmetry.space_group_name_H-M   'P 1'
#
loop_
_entity.id
_entity.type
_entity.pdbx_description
1 polymer ?
#
loop_
_entity_poly.entity_id
_entity_poly.type
_entity_poly.pdbx_seq_one_letter_code
_entity_poly.pdbx_strand_id
1 'polypeptide(L)'
;DIVNAIGNDQQQHWASLMIERNWGATMVLTEPDAGSDVGAGRTKAIQQADGTWHLDGVKRFITNGDADDLFENIVHMVLARPEG
;
A
#
# COMPACT_ATOMS: atom_id res chain seq x y z
N ASP A 1 8.33 12.75 3.75
CA ASP A 1 7.33 11.68 3.59
C ASP A 1 7.77 10.73 2.48
N ILE A 2 7.57 9.42 2.64
CA ILE A 2 8.09 8.37 1.75
C ILE A 2 7.44 8.49 0.36
N VAL A 3 6.12 8.62 0.29
CA VAL A 3 5.39 8.74 -0.97
C VAL A 3 5.83 9.98 -1.73
N ASN A 4 6.05 11.10 -1.03
CA ASN A 4 6.60 12.32 -1.62
C ASN A 4 8.00 12.10 -2.21
N ALA A 5 8.88 11.34 -1.53
CA ALA A 5 10.25 11.11 -1.98
C ALA A 5 10.38 10.17 -3.19
N ILE A 6 9.49 9.19 -3.34
CA ILE A 6 9.59 8.16 -4.41
C ILE A 6 8.52 8.29 -5.50
N GLY A 7 7.50 9.11 -5.28
CA GLY A 7 6.36 9.25 -6.18
C GLY A 7 6.62 10.22 -7.32
N ASN A 8 5.83 10.07 -8.40
CA ASN A 8 5.73 11.06 -9.47
C ASN A 8 4.99 12.34 -9.01
N ASP A 9 4.95 13.37 -9.86
CA ASP A 9 4.34 14.67 -9.53
C ASP A 9 2.89 14.55 -9.00
N GLN A 10 2.11 13.63 -9.57
CA GLN A 10 0.73 13.39 -9.13
C GLN A 10 0.69 12.75 -7.73
N GLN A 11 1.55 11.76 -7.48
CA GLN A 11 1.66 11.08 -6.20
C GLN A 11 2.24 12.00 -5.11
N GLN A 12 3.13 12.93 -5.46
CA GLN A 12 3.61 13.97 -4.55
C GLN A 12 2.48 14.91 -4.11
N HIS A 13 1.56 15.27 -5.02
CA HIS A 13 0.36 16.02 -4.66
C HIS A 13 -0.52 15.23 -3.67
N TRP A 14 -0.72 13.93 -3.90
CA TRP A 14 -1.45 13.07 -2.95
C TRP A 14 -0.75 12.97 -1.59
N ALA A 15 0.59 12.88 -1.57
CA ALA A 15 1.38 12.87 -0.33
C ALA A 15 1.18 14.15 0.49
N SER A 16 1.11 15.32 -0.17
CA SER A 16 0.76 16.57 0.51
C SER A 16 -0.64 16.50 1.14
N LEU A 17 -1.64 15.97 0.42
CA LEU A 17 -2.99 15.78 0.95
C LEU A 17 -3.03 14.82 2.15
N MET A 18 -2.25 13.73 2.11
CA MET A 18 -2.13 12.79 3.23
C MET A 18 -1.67 13.48 4.51
N ILE A 19 -0.69 14.38 4.40
CA ILE A 19 -0.16 15.15 5.52
C ILE A 19 -1.16 16.21 5.98
N GLU A 20 -1.71 16.99 5.04
CA GLU A 20 -2.66 18.08 5.33
C GLU A 20 -3.94 17.59 6.02
N ARG A 21 -4.42 16.40 5.63
CA ARG A 21 -5.63 15.77 6.17
C ARG A 21 -5.35 14.79 7.31
N ASN A 22 -4.07 14.63 7.68
CA ASN A 22 -3.62 13.71 8.72
C ASN A 22 -4.17 12.28 8.53
N TRP A 23 -4.04 11.74 7.32
CA TRP A 23 -4.48 10.38 7.01
C TRP A 23 -3.57 9.35 7.66
N GLY A 24 -4.15 8.20 8.04
CA GLY A 24 -3.40 7.05 8.50
C GLY A 24 -2.58 6.44 7.37
N ALA A 25 -1.57 5.64 7.73
CA ALA A 25 -0.78 4.90 6.76
C ALA A 25 -0.34 3.54 7.30
N THR A 26 -0.15 2.59 6.38
CA THR A 26 0.32 1.24 6.72
C THR A 26 1.38 0.76 5.74
N MET A 27 2.25 -0.13 6.23
CA MET A 27 3.15 -0.93 5.39
C MET A 27 2.60 -2.36 5.30
N VAL A 28 2.29 -2.81 4.09
CA VAL A 28 1.55 -4.07 3.86
C VAL A 28 2.41 -5.09 3.10
N LEU A 29 3.26 -5.81 3.84
CA LEU A 29 4.24 -6.75 3.28
C LEU A 29 3.87 -8.22 3.57
N THR A 30 3.73 -8.54 4.85
CA THR A 30 3.64 -9.92 5.37
C THR A 30 2.40 -10.68 4.88
N GLU A 31 2.60 -11.94 4.52
CA GLU A 31 1.55 -12.92 4.18
C GLU A 31 1.62 -14.11 5.14
N PRO A 32 0.58 -14.97 5.24
CA PRO A 32 0.60 -16.15 6.10
C PRO A 32 1.84 -17.04 5.92
N ASP A 33 2.31 -17.16 4.67
CA ASP A 33 3.46 -18.01 4.29
C ASP A 33 4.74 -17.18 4.02
N ALA A 34 4.71 -15.86 4.18
CA ALA A 34 5.83 -14.96 3.86
C ALA A 34 5.98 -13.88 4.94
N GLY A 35 6.74 -14.21 5.99
CA GLY A 35 7.13 -13.30 7.09
C GLY A 35 8.55 -12.80 6.92
N SER A 36 9.53 -13.49 7.52
CA SER A 36 10.96 -13.16 7.35
C SER A 36 11.42 -13.30 5.90
N ASP A 37 10.88 -14.30 5.17
CA ASP A 37 11.10 -14.43 3.73
C ASP A 37 10.04 -13.64 2.95
N VAL A 38 10.22 -12.32 2.90
CA VAL A 38 9.31 -11.41 2.17
C VAL A 38 9.26 -11.73 0.67
N GLY A 39 10.34 -12.29 0.12
CA GLY A 39 10.46 -12.64 -1.30
C GLY A 39 9.49 -13.75 -1.73
N ALA A 40 9.04 -14.58 -0.79
CA ALA A 40 8.05 -15.63 -1.02
C ALA A 40 6.61 -15.13 -1.19
N GLY A 41 6.36 -13.82 -1.05
CA GLY A 41 5.03 -13.22 -1.22
C GLY A 41 4.39 -13.53 -2.58
N ARG A 42 3.08 -13.80 -2.53
CA ARG A 42 2.25 -14.26 -3.66
C ARG A 42 1.15 -13.28 -4.06
N THR A 43 0.93 -12.21 -3.28
CA THR A 43 0.00 -11.13 -3.66
C THR A 43 0.37 -10.60 -5.04
N LYS A 44 -0.60 -10.57 -5.94
CA LYS A 44 -0.43 -10.17 -7.34
C LYS A 44 -0.77 -8.70 -7.54
N ALA A 45 -0.13 -8.09 -8.52
CA ALA A 45 -0.52 -6.81 -9.12
C ALA A 45 -0.85 -7.06 -10.60
N ILE A 46 -2.09 -6.81 -10.99
CA ILE A 46 -2.61 -7.05 -12.34
C ILE A 46 -2.80 -5.70 -13.03
N GLN A 47 -2.03 -5.43 -14.09
CA GLN A 47 -2.06 -4.12 -14.77
C GLN A 47 -3.41 -3.90 -15.46
N GLN A 48 -3.96 -2.68 -15.34
CA GLN A 48 -5.20 -2.26 -15.98
C GLN A 48 -4.93 -1.37 -17.20
N ALA A 49 -5.93 -1.25 -18.07
CA ALA A 49 -5.82 -0.47 -19.31
C ALA A 49 -5.63 1.04 -19.09
N ASP A 50 -6.02 1.56 -17.92
CA ASP A 50 -5.88 2.97 -17.54
C ASP A 50 -4.54 3.29 -16.86
N GLY A 51 -3.66 2.30 -16.72
CA GLY A 51 -2.35 2.44 -16.07
C GLY A 51 -2.37 2.17 -14.56
N THR A 52 -3.53 1.89 -13.96
CA THR A 52 -3.63 1.42 -12.57
C THR A 52 -3.34 -0.07 -12.45
N TRP A 53 -3.32 -0.58 -11.22
CA TRP A 53 -3.12 -1.99 -10.91
C TRP A 53 -4.22 -2.48 -9.98
N HIS A 54 -4.78 -3.66 -10.27
CA HIS A 54 -5.59 -4.39 -9.31
C HIS A 54 -4.69 -5.29 -8.47
N LEU A 55 -4.80 -5.20 -7.14
CA LEU A 55 -4.06 -6.06 -6.22
C LEU A 55 -4.93 -7.23 -5.77
N ASP A 56 -4.41 -8.45 -5.83
CA ASP A 56 -5.12 -9.67 -5.41
C ASP A 56 -4.22 -10.51 -4.49
N GLY A 57 -4.64 -10.67 -3.23
CA GLY A 57 -3.94 -11.47 -2.22
C GLY A 57 -4.43 -11.19 -0.80
N VAL A 58 -3.91 -11.97 0.15
CA VAL A 58 -4.24 -11.82 1.58
C VAL A 58 -2.98 -11.52 2.36
N LYS A 59 -3.01 -10.41 3.08
CA LYS A 59 -1.92 -9.93 3.95
C LYS A 59 -2.27 -10.19 5.41
N ARG A 60 -1.26 -10.34 6.27
CA ARG A 60 -1.44 -10.71 7.69
C ARG A 60 -0.55 -9.86 8.59
N PHE A 61 -1.04 -9.59 9.80
CA PHE A 61 -0.32 -8.84 10.85
C PHE A 61 0.06 -7.41 10.45
N ILE A 62 -0.89 -6.72 9.82
CA ILE A 62 -0.71 -5.33 9.41
C ILE A 62 -1.13 -4.41 10.55
N THR A 63 -0.16 -3.74 11.16
CA THR A 63 -0.42 -2.70 12.16
C THR A 63 -1.21 -1.57 11.53
N ASN A 64 -2.29 -1.15 12.21
CA ASN A 64 -3.23 -0.11 11.75
C ASN A 64 -3.88 -0.45 10.40
N GLY A 65 -4.05 -1.74 10.09
CA GLY A 65 -4.79 -2.17 8.89
C GLY A 65 -6.22 -1.62 8.84
N ASP A 66 -6.79 -1.32 10.00
CA ASP A 66 -7.91 -0.43 10.22
C ASP A 66 -7.62 0.38 11.51
N ALA A 67 -8.26 1.53 11.68
CA ALA A 67 -8.04 2.42 12.83
C ALA A 67 -9.35 3.03 13.37
N ASP A 68 -10.46 2.30 13.25
CA ASP A 68 -11.80 2.77 13.64
C ASP A 68 -12.10 4.14 13.01
N ASP A 69 -12.49 5.15 13.80
CA ASP A 69 -12.82 6.49 13.34
C ASP A 69 -11.68 7.51 13.54
N LEU A 70 -10.45 7.07 13.84
CA LEU A 70 -9.32 7.96 14.14
C LEU A 70 -8.87 8.83 12.96
N PHE A 71 -9.02 8.33 11.73
CA PHE A 71 -8.57 9.01 10.52
C PHE A 71 -9.68 9.04 9.46
N GLU A 72 -9.76 10.13 8.68
CA GLU A 72 -10.68 10.23 7.54
C GLU A 72 -10.38 9.18 6.47
N ASN A 73 -9.10 8.78 6.33
CA ASN A 73 -8.64 7.81 5.35
C ASN A 73 -7.33 7.12 5.81
N ILE A 74 -7.02 5.97 5.22
CA ILE A 74 -5.78 5.22 5.45
C ILE A 74 -5.14 4.85 4.11
N VAL A 75 -3.87 5.19 3.94
CA VAL A 75 -3.10 4.83 2.74
C VAL A 75 -2.30 3.55 2.98
N HIS A 76 -2.58 2.52 2.19
CA HIS A 76 -1.89 1.23 2.26
C HIS A 76 -0.73 1.17 1.26
N MET A 77 0.51 1.12 1.75
CA MET A 77 1.69 0.85 0.93
C MET A 77 1.88 -0.66 0.80
N VAL A 78 1.29 -1.25 -0.25
CA VAL A 78 1.20 -2.70 -0.44
C VAL A 78 2.32 -3.24 -1.33
N LEU A 79 3.04 -4.25 -0.83
CA LEU A 79 4.00 -5.01 -1.63
C LEU A 79 3.27 -6.14 -2.37
N ALA A 80 3.36 -6.13 -3.69
CA ALA A 80 2.77 -7.13 -4.59
C ALA A 80 3.68 -7.40 -5.78
N ARG A 81 3.50 -8.55 -6.43
CA ARG A 81 4.26 -8.97 -7.61
C ARG A 81 3.44 -8.73 -8.88
N PRO A 82 3.93 -7.97 -9.86
CA PRO A 82 3.30 -7.86 -11.17
C PRO A 82 3.02 -9.23 -11.79
N GLU A 83 1.82 -9.43 -12.33
CA GLU A 83 1.49 -10.61 -13.13
C GLU A 83 2.03 -10.42 -14.55
N GLY A 84 3.01 -11.26 -14.93
CA GLY A 84 3.77 -11.14 -16.18
C GLY A 84 5.18 -11.68 -16.03
#